data_AF-A0A1W7MDD2-F1
#
_entry.id   AF-A0A1W7MDD2-F1
#
_cell.length_a   1.000
_cell.length_b   1.000
_cell.length_c   1.000
_cell.angle_alpha   90.00
_cell.angle_beta   90.00
_cell.angle_gamma   90.00
#
_symmetry.space_group_name_H-M   'P 1'
#
loop_
_entity.id
_entity.type
_entity.pdbx_description
1 polymer ?
#
loop_
_entity_poly.entity_id
_entity_poly.type
_entity_poly.pdbx_seq_one_letter_code
_entity_poly.pdbx_strand_id
1 'polypeptide(L)'
;MSQTPVCDAMRAQGQWNAAWDEAAAIDAEWVERFMAMGTHPITRGVLDPKTYELIAIAVDASCTHMYAPGVRRHIAKALDLGASPEEIMAVLQCVAVLGIHSVALGAPMLADEMKARRLAPVTA
;
A
#
# COMPACT_ATOMS: atom_id res chain seq x y z
N MET A 1 -4.05 32.60 1.80
CA MET A 1 -3.67 31.20 2.11
C MET A 1 -3.50 30.47 0.78
N SER A 2 -2.59 29.51 0.68
CA SER A 2 -2.43 28.73 -0.56
C SER A 2 -3.74 27.99 -0.90
N GLN A 3 -4.03 27.80 -2.18
CA GLN A 3 -5.16 26.96 -2.63
C GLN A 3 -4.86 25.47 -2.47
N THR A 4 -3.58 25.08 -2.39
CA THR A 4 -3.13 23.69 -2.27
C THR A 4 -2.19 23.46 -1.09
N PRO A 5 -2.60 23.78 0.14
CA PRO A 5 -1.72 23.75 1.31
C PRO A 5 -1.15 22.35 1.63
N VAL A 6 -1.88 21.26 1.39
CA VAL A 6 -1.39 19.90 1.60
C VAL A 6 -0.33 19.54 0.56
N CYS A 7 -0.60 19.78 -0.72
CA CYS A 7 0.39 19.51 -1.77
C CYS A 7 1.66 20.35 -1.57
N ASP A 8 1.55 21.60 -1.15
CA ASP A 8 2.68 22.48 -0.87
C ASP A 8 3.53 21.95 0.29
N ALA A 9 2.88 21.48 1.37
CA ALA A 9 3.58 20.85 2.49
C ALA A 9 4.31 19.57 2.07
N MET A 10 3.69 18.74 1.23
CA MET A 10 4.33 17.52 0.70
C MET A 10 5.57 17.86 -0.13
N ARG A 11 5.51 18.89 -0.97
CA ARG A 11 6.68 19.36 -1.74
C ARG A 11 7.79 19.86 -0.82
N ALA A 12 7.46 20.70 0.15
CA ALA A 12 8.43 21.24 1.11
C ALA A 12 9.11 20.15 1.94
N GLN A 13 8.42 19.04 2.20
CA GLN A 13 8.94 17.90 2.97
C GLN A 13 9.62 16.83 2.08
N GLY A 14 9.74 17.05 0.77
CA GLY A 14 10.29 16.07 -0.16
C GLY A 14 9.44 14.79 -0.32
N GLN A 15 8.17 14.84 0.08
CA GLN A 15 7.22 13.74 -0.02
C GLN A 15 6.39 13.76 -1.31
N TRP A 16 6.58 14.79 -2.14
CA TRP A 16 5.93 14.90 -3.44
C TRP A 16 6.54 13.94 -4.45
N ASN A 17 5.71 13.17 -5.13
CA ASN A 17 6.13 12.35 -6.26
C ASN A 17 5.94 13.14 -7.56
N ALA A 18 7.01 13.26 -8.36
CA ALA A 18 6.96 13.93 -9.67
C ALA A 18 5.90 13.33 -10.62
N ALA A 19 5.51 12.06 -10.43
CA ALA A 19 4.41 11.45 -11.16
C ALA A 19 3.05 12.16 -10.96
N TRP A 20 2.92 13.05 -9.97
CA TRP A 20 1.71 13.83 -9.72
C TRP A 20 1.76 15.23 -10.36
N ASP A 21 2.86 15.63 -10.99
CA ASP A 21 3.03 16.97 -11.55
C ASP A 21 1.99 17.28 -12.63
N GLU A 22 1.79 16.36 -13.57
CA GLU A 22 0.82 16.54 -14.66
C GLU A 22 -0.62 16.62 -14.14
N ALA A 23 -0.98 15.74 -13.20
CA ALA A 23 -2.30 15.77 -12.57
C ALA A 23 -2.55 17.09 -11.83
N ALA A 24 -1.56 17.59 -11.09
CA ALA A 24 -1.66 18.85 -10.36
C ALA A 24 -1.73 20.07 -11.30
N ALA A 25 -1.08 20.00 -12.47
CA ALA A 25 -1.18 21.05 -13.50
C ALA A 25 -2.55 21.07 -14.19
N ILE A 26 -3.20 19.91 -14.33
CA ILE A 26 -4.52 19.77 -14.96
C ILE A 26 -5.65 20.15 -13.99
N ASP A 27 -5.62 19.63 -12.75
CA ASP A 27 -6.67 19.85 -11.76
C ASP A 27 -6.08 19.90 -10.34
N ALA A 28 -5.56 21.08 -9.98
CA ALA A 28 -4.92 21.33 -8.70
C ALA A 28 -5.88 21.15 -7.51
N GLU A 29 -7.15 21.54 -7.66
CA GLU A 29 -8.14 21.41 -6.58
C GLU A 29 -8.44 19.93 -6.28
N TRP A 30 -8.62 19.13 -7.33
CA TRP A 30 -8.86 17.69 -7.15
C TRP A 30 -7.66 17.01 -6.49
N VAL A 31 -6.43 17.29 -6.94
CA VAL A 31 -5.23 16.68 -6.36
C VAL A 31 -5.05 17.08 -4.90
N GLU A 32 -5.28 18.35 -4.56
CA GLU A 32 -5.26 18.81 -3.17
C GLU A 32 -6.26 18.02 -2.31
N ARG A 33 -7.50 17.87 -2.77
CA ARG A 33 -8.54 17.12 -2.05
C ARG A 33 -8.21 15.64 -1.93
N PHE A 34 -7.63 15.04 -2.97
CA PHE A 34 -7.18 13.65 -2.95
C PHE A 34 -6.06 13.43 -1.92
N MET A 35 -5.05 14.31 -1.91
CA MET A 35 -3.95 14.23 -0.94
C MET A 35 -4.41 14.52 0.48
N ALA A 36 -5.31 15.49 0.67
CA ALA A 36 -5.91 15.81 1.96
C ALA A 36 -6.72 14.62 2.52
N MET A 37 -7.46 13.91 1.66
CA MET A 37 -8.17 12.70 2.03
C MET A 37 -7.20 11.60 2.50
N GLY A 38 -6.13 11.33 1.74
CA GLY A 38 -5.16 10.30 2.08
C GLY A 38 -4.39 10.59 3.38
N THR A 39 -4.05 11.86 3.62
CA THR A 39 -3.28 12.30 4.80
C THR A 39 -4.15 12.65 6.02
N HIS A 40 -5.49 12.58 5.89
CA HIS A 40 -6.43 12.93 6.94
C HIS A 40 -6.17 12.22 8.29
N PRO A 41 -5.89 10.89 8.32
CA PRO A 41 -5.65 10.19 9.59
C PRO A 41 -4.43 10.73 10.36
N ILE A 42 -3.38 11.14 9.65
CA ILE A 42 -2.16 11.68 10.26
C ILE A 42 -2.40 13.12 10.75
N THR A 43 -2.99 13.96 9.89
CA THR A 43 -3.23 15.38 10.20
C THR A 43 -4.20 15.56 11.37
N ARG A 44 -5.07 14.57 11.62
CA ARG A 44 -5.97 14.53 12.78
C ARG A 44 -5.38 13.82 14.00
N GLY A 45 -4.17 13.27 13.90
CA GLY A 45 -3.50 12.53 14.97
C GLY A 45 -4.19 11.23 15.36
N VAL A 46 -4.99 10.64 14.45
CA VAL A 46 -5.67 9.35 14.68
C VAL A 46 -4.70 8.19 14.58
N LEU A 47 -3.73 8.30 13.67
CA LEU A 47 -2.59 7.39 13.55
C LEU A 47 -1.31 8.16 13.78
N ASP A 48 -0.35 7.54 14.47
CA ASP A 48 1.00 8.09 14.51
C ASP A 48 1.66 7.97 13.11
N PRO A 49 2.60 8.86 12.78
CA PRO A 49 3.21 8.88 11.46
C PRO A 49 3.90 7.56 11.07
N LYS A 50 4.55 6.86 12.01
CA LYS A 50 5.26 5.61 11.71
C LYS A 50 4.28 4.52 11.28
N THR A 51 3.18 4.37 12.02
CA THR A 51 2.11 3.41 11.68
C THR A 51 1.50 3.71 10.31
N TYR A 52 1.28 4.99 9.99
CA TYR A 52 0.78 5.37 8.66
C TYR A 52 1.72 4.93 7.53
N GLU A 53 3.02 5.18 7.67
CA GLU A 53 4.01 4.78 6.66
C GLU A 53 4.07 3.26 6.50
N LEU A 54 4.00 2.48 7.59
CA LEU A 54 3.95 1.02 7.54
C LEU A 54 2.69 0.51 6.80
N ILE A 55 1.53 1.13 7.02
CA ILE A 55 0.30 0.81 6.28
C ILE A 55 0.46 1.15 4.79
N ALA A 56 1.05 2.30 4.47
CA ALA A 56 1.26 2.71 3.09
C ALA A 56 2.24 1.77 2.34
N ILE A 57 3.31 1.31 3.02
CA ILE A 57 4.19 0.25 2.50
C ILE A 57 3.37 -1.02 2.18
N ALA A 58 2.50 -1.45 3.09
CA ALA A 58 1.68 -2.64 2.88
C ALA A 58 0.78 -2.52 1.63
N VAL A 59 0.12 -1.37 1.47
CA VAL A 59 -0.74 -1.08 0.30
C VAL A 59 0.08 -1.12 -0.99
N ASP A 60 1.20 -0.41 -1.05
CA ASP A 60 2.01 -0.28 -2.26
C ASP A 60 2.75 -1.57 -2.63
N ALA A 61 3.20 -2.35 -1.64
CA ALA A 61 3.97 -3.57 -1.84
C ALA A 61 3.10 -4.81 -2.09
N SER A 62 1.79 -4.75 -1.83
CA SER A 62 0.87 -5.85 -2.07
C SER A 62 0.94 -6.33 -3.53
N CYS A 63 0.90 -7.64 -3.77
CA CYS A 63 1.03 -8.23 -5.11
C CYS A 63 -0.09 -7.85 -6.09
N THR A 64 -1.19 -7.30 -5.58
CA THR A 64 -2.30 -6.74 -6.37
C THR A 64 -2.08 -5.29 -6.79
N HIS A 65 -1.04 -4.62 -6.28
CA HIS A 65 -0.74 -3.22 -6.57
C HIS A 65 0.69 -2.99 -7.09
N MET A 66 1.71 -3.45 -6.36
CA MET A 66 3.14 -3.39 -6.75
C MET A 66 3.62 -2.00 -7.22
N TYR A 67 3.26 -0.95 -6.50
CA TYR A 67 3.63 0.43 -6.83
C TYR A 67 5.01 0.80 -6.30
N ALA A 68 6.07 0.43 -7.05
CA ALA A 68 7.45 0.60 -6.63
C ALA A 68 7.88 2.03 -6.19
N PRO A 69 7.43 3.13 -6.84
CA PRO A 69 7.76 4.48 -6.38
C PRO A 69 7.24 4.77 -4.97
N GLY A 70 6.02 4.33 -4.67
CA GLY A 70 5.40 4.52 -3.36
C GLY A 70 6.06 3.66 -2.28
N VAL A 71 6.33 2.38 -2.56
CA VAL A 71 7.11 1.50 -1.66
C VAL A 71 8.42 2.16 -1.26
N ARG A 72 9.19 2.68 -2.22
CA ARG A 72 10.47 3.36 -1.95
C ARG A 72 10.30 4.57 -1.06
N ARG A 73 9.34 5.45 -1.39
CA ARG A 73 9.08 6.70 -0.64
C ARG A 73 8.66 6.41 0.80
N HIS A 74 7.75 5.46 1.00
CA HIS A 74 7.24 5.14 2.32
C HIS A 74 8.25 4.36 3.19
N ILE A 75 9.08 3.49 2.61
CA ILE A 75 10.21 2.88 3.33
C ILE A 75 11.18 3.94 3.83
N ALA A 76 11.59 4.89 2.98
CA ALA A 76 12.50 5.96 3.37
C ALA A 76 11.93 6.78 4.54
N LYS A 77 10.65 7.18 4.43
CA LYS A 77 10.00 7.96 5.48
C LYS A 77 9.79 7.17 6.78
N ALA A 78 9.47 5.88 6.71
CA ALA A 78 9.36 5.02 7.89
C ALA A 78 10.69 4.94 8.64
N LEU A 79 11.81 4.79 7.93
CA LEU A 79 13.16 4.79 8.53
C LEU A 79 13.49 6.13 9.19
N ASP A 80 13.17 7.27 8.55
CA ASP A 80 13.34 8.60 9.14
C ASP A 80 12.53 8.80 10.44
N LEU A 81 11.40 8.09 10.56
CA LEU A 81 10.52 8.08 11.74
C LEU A 81 10.93 7.03 12.79
N GLY A 82 12.06 6.33 12.58
CA GLY A 82 12.60 5.35 13.52
C GLY A 82 12.01 3.95 13.40
N ALA A 83 11.39 3.60 12.27
CA ALA A 83 11.06 2.21 11.98
C ALA A 83 12.31 1.36 11.81
N SER A 84 12.32 0.14 12.33
CA SER A 84 13.46 -0.76 12.12
C SER A 84 13.34 -1.52 10.78
N PRO A 85 14.46 -1.97 10.20
CA PRO A 85 14.42 -2.86 9.04
C PRO A 85 13.57 -4.12 9.27
N GLU A 86 13.54 -4.64 10.50
CA GLU A 86 12.74 -5.79 10.90
C GLU A 86 11.24 -5.48 10.91
N GLU A 87 10.82 -4.30 11.39
CA GLU A 87 9.42 -3.86 11.30
C GLU A 87 8.95 -3.77 9.84
N ILE A 88 9.80 -3.20 8.97
CA ILE A 88 9.50 -3.09 7.53
C ILE A 88 9.46 -4.46 6.87
N MET A 89 10.43 -5.34 7.16
CA MET A 89 10.44 -6.71 6.64
C MET A 89 9.22 -7.50 7.11
N ALA A 90 8.76 -7.31 8.35
CA ALA A 90 7.54 -7.93 8.85
C ALA A 90 6.30 -7.49 8.05
N VAL A 91 6.18 -6.20 7.69
CA VAL A 91 5.12 -5.72 6.80
C VAL A 91 5.17 -6.41 5.43
N LEU A 92 6.36 -6.51 4.83
CA LEU A 92 6.54 -7.18 3.54
C LEU A 92 6.14 -8.67 3.60
N GLN A 93 6.49 -9.36 4.69
CA GLN A 93 6.08 -10.74 4.93
C GLN A 93 4.56 -10.87 5.06
N CYS A 94 3.90 -9.94 5.78
CA CYS A 94 2.44 -9.95 5.91
C CYS A 94 1.73 -9.87 4.55
N VAL A 95 2.19 -9.00 3.66
CA VAL A 95 1.54 -8.82 2.34
C VAL A 95 1.93 -9.89 1.32
N ALA A 96 3.07 -10.56 1.50
CA ALA A 96 3.45 -11.70 0.66
C ALA A 96 2.46 -12.87 0.76
N VAL A 97 1.80 -13.03 1.92
CA VAL A 97 0.83 -14.12 2.15
C VAL A 97 -0.44 -13.97 1.30
N LEU A 98 -0.73 -12.78 0.73
CA LEU A 98 -1.91 -12.58 -0.12
C LEU A 98 -2.04 -13.59 -1.28
N GLY A 99 -0.92 -14.13 -1.77
CA GLY A 99 -0.92 -15.19 -2.79
C GLY A 99 -1.62 -16.49 -2.37
N ILE A 100 -1.76 -16.76 -1.06
CA ILE A 100 -2.45 -17.94 -0.54
C ILE A 100 -3.94 -17.97 -0.91
N HIS A 101 -4.53 -16.80 -1.20
CA HIS A 101 -5.92 -16.71 -1.60
C HIS A 101 -6.23 -17.51 -2.88
N SER A 102 -5.24 -17.68 -3.77
CA SER A 102 -5.38 -18.57 -4.95
C SER A 102 -5.64 -20.02 -4.55
N VAL A 103 -4.96 -20.52 -3.51
CA VAL A 103 -5.17 -21.87 -2.98
C VAL A 103 -6.47 -21.95 -2.20
N ALA A 104 -6.76 -20.96 -1.35
CA ALA A 104 -7.99 -20.92 -0.57
C ALA A 104 -9.25 -20.94 -1.48
N LEU A 105 -9.18 -20.26 -2.63
CA LEU A 105 -10.23 -20.29 -3.64
C LEU A 105 -10.24 -21.59 -4.44
N GLY A 106 -9.07 -22.04 -4.91
CA GLY A 106 -8.95 -23.14 -5.87
C GLY A 106 -9.05 -24.55 -5.27
N ALA A 107 -8.55 -24.76 -4.06
CA ALA A 107 -8.53 -26.10 -3.45
C ALA A 107 -9.92 -26.70 -3.23
N PRO A 108 -10.94 -25.95 -2.74
CA PRO A 108 -12.31 -26.44 -2.68
C PRO A 108 -12.87 -26.79 -4.07
N MET A 109 -12.63 -25.96 -5.08
CA MET A 109 -13.10 -26.22 -6.46
C MET A 109 -12.46 -27.49 -7.03
N LEU A 110 -11.16 -27.70 -6.81
CA LEU A 110 -10.49 -28.93 -7.20
C LEU A 110 -11.13 -30.14 -6.53
N ALA A 111 -11.42 -30.07 -5.22
CA ALA A 111 -12.07 -31.16 -4.50
C ALA A 111 -13.47 -31.48 -5.05
N ASP A 112 -14.25 -30.45 -5.41
CA ASP A 112 -15.56 -30.62 -6.03
C ASP A 112 -15.47 -31.31 -7.39
N GLU A 113 -14.55 -30.87 -8.26
CA GLU A 113 -14.35 -31.46 -9.59
C GLU A 113 -13.81 -32.90 -9.53
N MET A 114 -12.94 -33.20 -8.55
CA MET A 114 -12.46 -34.55 -8.28
C MET A 114 -13.60 -35.47 -7.84
N LYS A 115 -14.45 -35.00 -6.91
CA LYS A 115 -15.62 -35.75 -6.45
C LYS A 115 -16.59 -36.04 -7.58
N ALA A 116 -16.88 -35.05 -8.43
CA ALA A 116 -17.76 -35.20 -9.59
C ALA A 116 -17.26 -36.28 -10.59
N ARG A 117 -15.93 -36.43 -10.71
CA ARG A 117 -15.29 -37.42 -11.60
C ARG A 117 -14.82 -38.69 -10.91
N ARG A 118 -15.08 -38.84 -9.60
CA ARG A 118 -14.64 -39.99 -8.79
C ARG A 118 -13.11 -40.18 -8.83
N LEU A 119 -12.36 -39.08 -8.86
CA LEU A 119 -10.89 -39.09 -8.80
C LEU A 119 -10.45 -39.13 -7.33
N ALA A 120 -9.47 -39.99 -7.03
CA ALA A 120 -8.79 -40.01 -5.73
C ALA A 120 -7.51 -39.17 -5.80
N PRO A 121 -7.09 -38.53 -4.69
CA PRO A 121 -5.77 -37.89 -4.64
C PRO A 121 -4.68 -38.93 -4.88
N VAL A 122 -3.63 -38.54 -5.60
CA VAL A 122 -2.42 -39.36 -5.75
C VAL A 122 -1.74 -39.40 -4.40
N THR A 123 -1.81 -40.55 -3.72
CA THR A 123 -1.02 -40.80 -2.51
C THR A 123 0.46 -40.89 -2.89
N ALA A 124 1.30 -40.12 -2.22
CA ALA A 124 2.75 -40.24 -2.30
C ALA A 124 3.25 -41.53 -1.64
#